data_AF-A0A415N132-F1
#
_entry.id   AF-A0A415N132-F1
#
_cell.length_a   1.000
_cell.length_b   1.000
_cell.length_c   1.000
_cell.angle_alpha   90.00
_cell.angle_beta   90.00
_cell.angle_gamma   90.00
#
_symmetry.space_group_name_H-M   'P 1'
#
loop_
_entity.id
_entity.type
_entity.pdbx_description
1 polymer ?
#
loop_
_entity_poly.entity_id
_entity_poly.type
_entity_poly.pdbx_seq_one_letter_code
_entity_poly.pdbx_strand_id
1 'polypeptide(L)'
;MTFSEKLKQAMQELHLNQRQVCGMTGKSKGSVSQYLSGKQIPSEDVQSAIAVALGLESDYFSKSDEQVVVLPTAELRNGVIPRLDVEKAAKLLQMNHNTVRKGLQQGVFPWGYGIHTSDNRWVYFINAKRFAEIEGVKV
;
A
#
# COMPACT_ATOMS: atom_id res chain seq x y z
N MET A 1 0.72 -2.87 9.48
CA MET A 1 0.90 -4.23 10.02
C MET A 1 1.76 -4.19 11.29
N THR A 2 1.47 -5.02 12.28
CA THR A 2 2.28 -5.20 13.49
C THR A 2 3.54 -6.03 13.20
N PHE A 3 4.54 -5.97 14.08
CA PHE A 3 5.77 -6.77 13.97
C PHE A 3 5.49 -8.27 13.81
N SER A 4 4.53 -8.81 14.58
CA SER A 4 4.18 -10.23 14.56
C SER A 4 3.56 -10.66 13.22
N GLU A 5 2.75 -9.80 12.60
CA GLU A 5 2.18 -10.02 11.27
C GLU A 5 3.27 -10.02 10.20
N LYS A 6 4.15 -9.00 10.20
CA LYS A 6 5.28 -8.92 9.28
C LYS A 6 6.22 -10.13 9.42
N LEU A 7 6.48 -10.58 10.64
CA LEU A 7 7.35 -11.75 10.88
C LEU A 7 6.72 -13.03 10.34
N LYS A 8 5.39 -13.21 10.49
CA LYS A 8 4.67 -14.35 9.90
C LYS A 8 4.68 -14.30 8.38
N GLN A 9 4.51 -13.13 7.79
CA GLN A 9 4.55 -12.94 6.35
C GLN A 9 5.93 -13.26 5.79
N ALA A 10 7.00 -12.71 6.39
CA ALA A 10 8.37 -13.03 6.03
C ALA A 10 8.66 -14.55 6.11
N MET A 11 8.16 -15.22 7.15
CA MET A 11 8.27 -16.68 7.25
C MET A 11 7.55 -17.43 6.13
N GLN A 12 6.38 -16.95 5.70
CA GLN A 12 5.63 -17.57 4.59
C GLN A 12 6.33 -17.35 3.25
N GLU A 13 6.77 -16.13 2.97
CA GLU A 13 7.44 -15.76 1.71
C GLU A 13 8.79 -16.45 1.55
N LEU A 14 9.56 -16.56 2.63
CA LEU A 14 10.86 -17.24 2.65
C LEU A 14 10.74 -18.75 2.88
N HIS A 15 9.51 -19.29 3.01
CA HIS A 15 9.23 -20.69 3.32
C HIS A 15 9.99 -21.21 4.56
N LEU A 16 10.10 -20.37 5.59
CA LEU A 16 10.83 -20.66 6.83
C LEU A 16 9.89 -21.18 7.92
N ASN A 17 10.35 -22.20 8.65
CA ASN A 17 9.73 -22.65 9.88
C ASN A 17 10.35 -21.98 11.11
N GLN A 18 9.67 -22.07 12.26
CA GLN A 18 10.12 -21.42 13.50
C GLN A 18 11.54 -21.86 13.92
N ARG A 19 11.93 -23.12 13.69
CA ARG A 19 13.28 -23.59 14.04
C ARG A 19 14.34 -22.92 13.18
N GLN A 20 14.08 -22.74 11.88
CA GLN A 20 14.97 -22.04 10.97
C GLN A 20 15.12 -20.57 11.37
N VAL A 21 14.02 -19.88 11.71
CA VAL A 21 14.07 -18.50 12.22
C VAL A 21 14.90 -18.41 13.49
N CYS A 22 14.74 -19.34 14.44
CA CYS A 22 15.58 -19.38 15.64
C CYS A 22 17.06 -19.53 15.30
N GLY A 23 17.39 -20.40 14.35
CA GLY A 23 18.76 -20.62 13.89
C GLY A 23 19.37 -19.41 13.20
N MET A 24 18.62 -18.72 12.35
CA MET A 24 19.09 -17.54 11.60
C MET A 24 19.24 -16.32 12.53
N THR A 25 18.25 -16.07 13.39
CA THR A 25 18.21 -14.87 14.24
C THR A 25 19.00 -15.00 15.55
N GLY A 26 19.46 -16.21 15.88
CA GLY A 26 20.11 -16.51 17.16
C GLY A 26 19.18 -16.35 18.38
N LYS A 27 17.86 -16.22 18.18
CA LYS A 27 16.87 -16.06 19.26
C LYS A 27 16.37 -17.41 19.75
N SER A 28 16.05 -17.46 21.05
CA SER A 28 15.48 -18.66 21.66
C SER A 28 14.10 -18.98 21.08
N LYS A 29 13.73 -20.27 21.07
CA LYS A 29 12.38 -20.70 20.65
C LYS A 29 11.27 -19.99 21.44
N GLY A 30 11.50 -19.71 22.74
CA GLY A 30 10.56 -18.97 23.58
C GLY A 30 10.36 -17.54 23.09
N SER A 31 11.46 -16.82 22.81
CA SER A 31 11.42 -15.45 22.31
C SER A 31 10.75 -15.36 20.95
N VAL A 32 11.14 -16.22 19.99
CA VAL A 32 10.50 -16.26 18.67
C VAL A 32 9.01 -16.61 18.78
N SER A 33 8.62 -17.50 19.70
CA SER A 33 7.21 -17.80 19.94
C SER A 33 6.43 -16.62 20.50
N GLN A 34 7.03 -15.82 21.38
CA GLN A 34 6.41 -14.61 21.94
C GLN A 34 6.29 -13.49 20.89
N TYR A 35 7.26 -13.40 19.98
CA TYR A 35 7.22 -12.49 18.83
C TYR A 35 6.10 -12.86 17.87
N LEU A 36 5.98 -14.14 17.51
CA LEU A 36 4.93 -14.63 16.60
C LEU A 36 3.53 -14.52 17.20
N SER A 37 3.39 -14.65 18.52
CA SER A 37 2.11 -14.43 19.20
C SER A 37 1.78 -12.96 19.39
N GLY A 38 2.72 -12.04 19.15
CA GLY A 38 2.56 -10.61 19.43
C GLY A 38 2.55 -10.27 20.92
N LYS A 39 2.84 -11.23 21.81
CA LYS A 39 2.91 -11.00 23.26
C LYS A 39 4.08 -10.11 23.65
N GLN A 40 5.15 -10.15 22.86
CA GLN A 40 6.32 -9.30 23.04
C GLN A 40 6.73 -8.71 21.70
N ILE A 41 6.99 -7.40 21.70
CA ILE A 41 7.57 -6.68 20.57
C ILE A 41 9.03 -6.38 20.94
N PRO A 42 10.02 -6.83 20.14
CA PRO A 42 11.42 -6.50 20.39
C PRO A 42 11.70 -5.02 20.13
N SER A 43 12.79 -4.49 20.70
CA SER A 43 13.27 -3.12 20.41
C SER A 43 13.67 -2.98 18.94
N GLU A 44 13.73 -1.73 18.46
CA GLU A 44 14.03 -1.43 17.06
C GLU A 44 15.36 -2.02 16.58
N ASP A 45 16.43 -1.88 17.36
CA ASP A 45 17.73 -2.52 17.06
C ASP A 45 17.62 -4.03 16.87
N VAL A 46 16.80 -4.68 17.68
CA VAL A 46 16.59 -6.13 17.62
C VAL A 46 15.73 -6.49 16.41
N GLN A 47 14.76 -5.66 16.05
CA GLN A 47 13.98 -5.85 14.82
C GLN A 47 14.88 -5.76 13.59
N SER A 48 15.77 -4.78 13.52
CA SER A 48 16.73 -4.63 12.42
C SER A 48 17.69 -5.81 12.34
N ALA A 49 18.23 -6.27 13.49
CA ALA A 49 19.08 -7.46 13.53
C ALA A 49 18.34 -8.72 13.04
N ILE A 50 17.06 -8.87 13.39
CA ILE A 50 16.22 -9.98 12.91
C ILE A 50 16.01 -9.88 11.40
N ALA A 51 15.75 -8.69 10.85
CA ALA A 51 15.57 -8.51 9.41
C ALA A 51 16.82 -8.90 8.62
N VAL A 52 17.98 -8.39 9.03
CA VAL A 52 19.27 -8.71 8.41
C VAL A 52 19.56 -10.21 8.48
N ALA A 53 19.29 -10.83 9.63
CA ALA A 53 19.47 -12.27 9.82
C ALA A 53 18.58 -13.12 8.92
N LEU A 54 17.38 -12.63 8.57
CA LEU A 54 16.46 -13.29 7.64
C LEU A 54 16.75 -12.98 6.16
N GLY A 55 17.76 -12.15 5.88
CA GLY A 55 18.08 -11.69 4.52
C GLY A 55 17.16 -10.59 4.00
N LEU A 56 16.47 -9.89 4.90
CA LEU A 56 15.60 -8.76 4.58
C LEU A 56 16.33 -7.43 4.84
N GLU A 57 15.77 -6.34 4.31
CA GLU A 57 16.26 -4.99 4.54
C GLU A 57 16.19 -4.62 6.03
N SER A 58 17.20 -3.93 6.58
CA SER A 58 17.33 -3.67 8.02
C SER A 58 16.16 -2.89 8.63
N ASP A 59 15.43 -2.16 7.80
CA ASP A 59 14.26 -1.37 8.16
C ASP A 59 12.94 -2.10 7.86
N TYR A 60 12.94 -3.35 7.36
CA TYR A 60 11.73 -4.10 6.97
C TYR A 60 10.62 -4.08 8.02
N PHE A 61 10.98 -4.27 9.30
CA PHE A 61 10.03 -4.25 10.40
C PHE A 61 9.68 -2.82 10.86
N SER A 62 10.66 -1.91 10.82
CA SER A 62 10.54 -0.51 11.26
C SER A 62 9.89 0.41 10.25
N LYS A 63 9.81 0.02 8.97
CA LYS A 63 8.99 0.70 7.96
C LYS A 63 7.56 0.74 8.51
N SER A 64 7.17 1.87 9.10
CA SER A 64 5.75 2.24 9.19
C SER A 64 5.16 2.03 7.79
N ASP A 65 3.89 1.71 7.70
CA ASP A 65 3.16 1.47 6.45
C ASP A 65 3.11 2.73 5.53
N GLU A 66 4.19 3.50 5.41
CA GLU A 66 4.44 4.40 4.31
C GLU A 66 4.75 3.56 3.07
N GLN A 67 3.67 3.31 2.35
CA GLN A 67 3.60 2.80 0.98
C GLN A 67 3.77 1.29 0.80
N VAL A 68 2.74 0.53 1.18
CA VAL A 68 1.90 -0.06 0.13
C VAL A 68 0.44 0.15 0.52
N VAL A 69 -0.24 1.08 -0.15
CA VAL A 69 -1.71 1.06 -0.18
C VAL A 69 -2.09 -0.16 -1.00
N VAL A 70 -2.04 -1.34 -0.38
CA VAL A 70 -2.84 -2.46 -0.82
C VAL A 70 -4.26 -1.99 -0.56
N LEU A 71 -4.93 -1.59 -1.64
CA LEU A 71 -6.37 -1.39 -1.66
C LEU A 71 -7.02 -2.44 -0.75
N PRO A 72 -8.01 -2.08 0.07
CA PRO A 72 -8.83 -3.11 0.68
C PRO A 72 -9.30 -4.01 -0.46
N THR A 73 -8.94 -5.29 -0.38
CA THR A 73 -9.25 -6.38 -1.30
C THR A 73 -10.77 -6.62 -1.44
N ALA A 74 -11.59 -5.67 -0.98
CA ALA A 74 -13.04 -5.71 -0.96
C ALA A 74 -13.69 -5.18 -2.26
N GLU A 75 -13.01 -4.34 -3.06
CA GLU A 75 -13.61 -3.73 -4.27
C GLU A 75 -12.99 -4.15 -5.61
N LEU A 76 -12.13 -5.19 -5.63
CA LEU A 76 -11.79 -5.92 -6.86
C LEU A 76 -12.82 -7.02 -7.19
N ARG A 77 -14.01 -6.99 -6.56
CA ARG A 77 -15.12 -7.84 -6.97
C ARG A 77 -15.63 -7.35 -8.33
N ASN A 78 -15.32 -8.11 -9.38
CA ASN A 78 -15.90 -8.06 -10.74
C ASN A 78 -15.07 -7.39 -11.86
N GLY A 79 -13.78 -7.12 -11.66
CA GLY A 79 -12.92 -6.64 -12.77
C GLY A 79 -13.29 -5.24 -13.30
N VAL A 80 -14.01 -4.45 -12.52
CA VAL A 80 -14.37 -3.07 -12.85
C VAL A 80 -13.31 -2.13 -12.26
N ILE A 81 -12.78 -1.21 -13.08
CA ILE A 81 -11.83 -0.20 -12.61
C ILE A 81 -12.58 0.80 -11.72
N PRO A 82 -12.17 1.01 -10.46
CA PRO A 82 -12.84 1.94 -9.57
C PRO A 82 -12.71 3.38 -10.10
N ARG A 83 -13.86 4.04 -10.23
CA ARG A 83 -13.98 5.33 -10.90
C ARG A 83 -14.20 6.45 -9.87
N LEU A 84 -13.46 7.55 -9.99
CA LEU A 84 -13.65 8.73 -9.14
C LEU A 84 -14.43 9.82 -9.88
N ASP A 85 -15.35 10.47 -9.18
CA ASP A 85 -16.07 11.61 -9.71
C ASP A 85 -15.16 12.84 -9.83
N VAL A 86 -15.30 13.60 -10.92
CA VAL A 86 -14.51 14.82 -11.15
C VAL A 86 -14.69 15.84 -10.03
N GLU A 87 -15.89 15.93 -9.45
CA GLU A 87 -16.15 16.85 -8.33
C GLU A 87 -15.44 16.42 -7.05
N LYS A 88 -15.36 15.11 -6.79
CA LYS A 88 -14.62 14.57 -5.64
C LYS A 88 -13.12 14.79 -5.82
N ALA A 89 -12.59 14.47 -7.00
CA ALA A 89 -11.20 14.76 -7.35
C ALA A 89 -10.88 16.26 -7.20
N ALA A 90 -11.76 17.14 -7.68
CA ALA A 90 -11.59 18.58 -7.56
C ALA A 90 -11.55 19.06 -6.10
N LYS A 91 -12.41 18.51 -5.22
CA LYS A 91 -12.35 18.81 -3.79
C LYS A 91 -11.04 18.36 -3.15
N LEU A 92 -10.56 17.16 -3.49
CA LEU A 92 -9.32 16.61 -2.96
C LEU A 92 -8.09 17.39 -3.43
N LEU A 93 -8.10 17.86 -4.69
CA LEU A 93 -7.05 18.71 -5.24
C LEU A 93 -7.18 20.20 -4.84
N GLN A 94 -8.26 20.58 -4.13
CA GLN A 94 -8.62 21.97 -3.85
C GLN A 94 -8.68 22.85 -5.12
N MET A 95 -9.15 22.27 -6.23
CA MET A 95 -9.28 22.93 -7.52
C MET A 95 -10.74 23.11 -7.92
N ASN A 96 -11.00 24.04 -8.83
CA ASN A 96 -12.31 24.14 -9.47
C ASN A 96 -12.54 22.90 -10.37
N HIS A 97 -13.75 22.32 -10.35
CA HIS A 97 -14.10 21.17 -11.19
C HIS A 97 -13.88 21.43 -12.69
N ASN A 98 -14.04 22.67 -13.16
CA ASN A 98 -13.81 23.02 -14.56
C ASN A 98 -12.32 22.97 -14.93
N THR A 99 -11.44 23.29 -13.98
CA THR A 99 -9.99 23.15 -14.16
C THR A 99 -9.61 21.69 -14.27
N VAL A 100 -10.18 20.83 -13.42
CA VAL A 100 -9.94 19.37 -13.48
C VAL A 100 -10.45 18.79 -14.80
N ARG A 101 -11.65 19.18 -15.25
CA ARG A 101 -12.18 18.78 -16.57
C ARG A 101 -11.23 19.17 -17.72
N LYS A 102 -10.75 20.41 -17.73
CA LYS A 102 -9.79 20.87 -18.75
C LYS A 102 -8.49 20.09 -18.70
N GLY A 103 -7.93 19.85 -17.52
CA GLY A 103 -6.70 19.06 -17.38
C GLY A 103 -6.87 17.61 -17.85
N LEU A 104 -8.05 17.01 -17.65
CA LEU A 104 -8.38 15.68 -18.19
C LEU A 104 -8.50 15.68 -19.72
N GLN A 105 -9.06 16.74 -20.31
CA GLN A 105 -9.11 16.90 -21.77
C GLN A 105 -7.71 17.10 -22.37
N GLN A 106 -6.85 17.83 -21.67
CA GLN A 106 -5.47 18.11 -22.07
C GLN A 106 -4.52 16.93 -21.80
N GLY A 107 -4.96 15.91 -21.06
CA GLY A 107 -4.12 14.75 -20.70
C GLY A 107 -3.02 15.06 -19.68
N VAL A 108 -3.15 16.15 -18.90
CA VAL A 108 -2.16 16.58 -17.90
C VAL A 108 -2.12 15.62 -16.70
N PHE A 109 -3.26 15.01 -16.37
CA PHE A 109 -3.37 14.13 -15.21
C PHE A 109 -3.06 12.67 -15.57
N PRO A 110 -2.09 12.02 -14.91
CA PRO A 110 -1.68 10.64 -15.22
C PRO A 110 -2.70 9.57 -14.77
N TRP A 111 -3.73 9.95 -14.02
CA TRP A 111 -4.73 9.08 -13.43
C TRP A 111 -6.10 9.15 -14.11
N GLY A 112 -6.28 9.99 -15.13
CA GLY A 112 -7.58 10.13 -15.80
C GLY A 112 -7.49 10.81 -17.16
N TYR A 113 -8.59 10.78 -17.90
CA TYR A 113 -8.69 11.38 -19.23
C TYR A 113 -10.12 11.82 -19.56
N GLY A 114 -10.24 12.80 -20.45
CA GLY A 114 -11.49 13.19 -21.09
C GLY A 114 -11.63 12.52 -22.44
N ILE A 115 -12.78 11.88 -22.69
CA ILE A 115 -13.15 11.30 -23.99
C ILE A 115 -14.15 12.24 -24.66
N HIS A 116 -13.82 12.70 -25.86
CA HIS A 116 -14.75 13.45 -26.70
C HIS A 116 -15.75 12.48 -27.34
N THR A 117 -17.03 12.55 -26.96
CA THR A 117 -18.06 11.63 -27.46
C THR A 117 -18.93 12.23 -28.55
N SER A 118 -19.13 13.55 -28.57
CA SER A 118 -19.86 14.30 -29.60
C SER A 118 -19.45 15.77 -29.56
N ASP A 119 -19.83 16.57 -30.57
CA ASP A 119 -19.39 17.98 -30.76
C ASP A 119 -19.43 18.88 -29.52
N ASN A 120 -20.32 18.60 -28.55
CA ASN A 120 -20.42 19.35 -27.29
C ASN A 120 -20.48 18.47 -26.04
N ARG A 121 -20.06 17.20 -26.14
CA ARG A 121 -20.14 16.24 -25.02
C ARG A 121 -18.79 15.58 -24.76
N TRP A 122 -18.43 15.63 -23.48
CA TRP A 122 -17.25 14.97 -22.94
C TRP A 122 -17.66 13.99 -21.86
N VAL A 123 -17.05 12.82 -21.90
CA VAL A 123 -17.12 11.84 -20.82
C VAL A 123 -15.78 11.82 -20.11
N TYR A 124 -15.81 11.92 -18.78
CA TYR A 124 -14.60 11.90 -17.98
C TYR A 124 -14.40 10.53 -17.34
N PHE A 125 -13.16 10.08 -17.31
CA PHE A 125 -12.76 8.88 -16.60
C PHE A 125 -11.61 9.24 -15.66
N ILE A 126 -11.75 8.88 -14.38
CA ILE A 126 -10.69 9.01 -13.38
C ILE A 126 -10.54 7.65 -12.71
N ASN A 127 -9.33 7.12 -12.72
CA ASN A 127 -8.99 5.93 -11.98
C ASN A 127 -8.74 6.31 -10.51
N ALA A 128 -9.67 5.92 -9.63
CA ALA A 128 -9.58 6.23 -8.20
C ALA A 128 -8.30 5.65 -7.56
N LYS A 129 -7.87 4.46 -8.01
CA LYS A 129 -6.65 3.81 -7.52
C LYS A 129 -5.42 4.65 -7.85
N ARG A 130 -5.23 5.01 -9.13
CA ARG A 130 -4.07 5.82 -9.54
C ARG A 130 -4.09 7.22 -8.96
N PHE A 131 -5.28 7.81 -8.78
CA PHE A 131 -5.40 9.10 -8.12
C PHE A 131 -4.86 9.03 -6.68
N ALA A 132 -5.31 8.04 -5.91
CA ALA A 132 -4.86 7.85 -4.53
C ALA A 132 -3.35 7.55 -4.43
N GLU A 133 -2.84 6.73 -5.34
CA GLU A 133 -1.41 6.36 -5.40
C GLU A 133 -0.50 7.56 -5.68
N ILE A 134 -0.87 8.41 -6.65
CA ILE A 134 -0.01 9.50 -7.13
C ILE A 134 -0.11 10.73 -6.23
N GLU A 135 -1.33 11.10 -5.81
CA GLU A 135 -1.54 12.30 -5.00
C GLU A 135 -1.30 12.05 -3.50
N GLY A 136 -1.10 10.78 -3.09
CA GLY A 136 -0.92 10.41 -1.68
C GLY A 136 -2.19 10.62 -0.84
N VAL A 137 -3.35 10.71 -1.49
CA VAL A 137 -4.63 10.99 -0.84
C VAL A 137 -5.42 9.71 -0.64
N LYS A 138 -5.97 9.53 0.57
CA LYS A 138 -6.92 8.45 0.85
C LYS A 138 -8.31 8.86 0.35
N VAL A 139 -8.75 8.26 -0.75
CA VAL A 139 -10.07 8.46 -1.37
C VAL A 139 -11.11 7.53 -0.76
#